data_AF-A0A392VLW1-F1
#
_entry.id   AF-A0A392VLW1-F1
#
_cell.length_a   1.000
_cell.length_b   1.000
_cell.length_c   1.000
_cell.angle_alpha   90.00
_cell.angle_beta   90.00
_cell.angle_gamma   90.00
#
_symmetry.space_group_name_H-M   'P 1'
#
loop_
_entity.id
_entity.type
_entity.pdbx_description
1 polymer ?
#
loop_
_entity_poly.entity_id
_entity_poly.type
_entity_poly.pdbx_seq_one_letter_code
_entity_poly.pdbx_strand_id
1 'polypeptide(L)' 'MASCKPSATPVDTKQKLSTSAGTPYDDPTLYRSLAGAFQYLTFTRPDISYAVQQICLHMHAPCTDHMLAL' A
#
# COMPACT_ATOMS: atom_id res chain seq x y z
N MET A 1 24.11 -13.56 6.58
CA MET A 1 22.84 -13.36 7.30
C MET A 1 22.16 -14.71 7.54
N ALA A 2 22.70 -15.55 8.43
CA ALA A 2 22.24 -16.95 8.58
C ALA A 2 21.66 -17.28 9.97
N SER A 3 21.56 -16.29 10.87
CA SER A 3 21.10 -16.51 12.25
C SER A 3 20.41 -15.27 12.83
N CYS A 4 19.37 -14.80 12.14
CA CYS A 4 18.48 -13.77 12.69
C CYS A 4 17.18 -14.45 13.11
N LYS A 5 16.76 -14.27 14.37
CA LYS A 5 15.48 -14.76 14.85
C LYS A 5 14.34 -14.03 14.12
N PRO A 6 13.32 -14.72 13.61
CA PRO A 6 12.19 -14.06 12.99
C PRO A 6 11.49 -13.18 14.03
N SER A 7 11.29 -11.90 13.71
CA SER A 7 10.55 -10.97 14.55
C SER A 7 9.10 -10.94 14.08
N ALA A 8 8.17 -11.21 14.99
CA ALA A 8 6.75 -11.05 14.72
C ALA A 8 6.48 -9.56 14.50
N THR A 9 6.32 -9.19 13.24
CA THR A 9 5.89 -7.86 12.85
C THR A 9 4.38 -7.92 12.63
N PRO A 10 3.62 -6.88 13.03
CA PRO A 10 2.18 -6.82 12.80
C PRO A 10 1.82 -6.63 11.31
N VAL A 11 2.82 -6.64 10.43
CA VAL A 11 2.63 -6.59 8.98
C VAL A 11 2.07 -7.92 8.50
N ASP A 12 0.94 -7.85 7.80
CA ASP A 12 0.38 -8.99 7.09
C ASP A 12 1.40 -9.44 6.03
N THR A 13 2.06 -10.57 6.28
CA THR A 13 3.07 -11.16 5.38
C THR A 13 2.44 -11.83 4.16
N LYS A 14 1.11 -11.97 4.15
CA LYS A 14 0.35 -12.31 2.96
C LYS A 14 0.14 -11.03 2.17
N GLN A 15 0.99 -10.76 1.18
CA GLN A 15 0.69 -9.74 0.17
C GLN A 15 -0.65 -10.11 -0.49
N LYS A 16 -1.76 -9.53 -0.02
CA LYS A 16 -3.08 -9.67 -0.66
C LYS A 16 -3.15 -8.92 -1.98
N LEU A 17 -2.24 -7.97 -2.18
CA LEU A 17 -2.08 -7.18 -3.39
C LEU A 17 -0.84 -7.70 -4.11
N SER A 18 -1.05 -8.48 -5.17
CA SER A 18 0.04 -8.99 -5.99
C SER A 18 0.58 -7.87 -6.86
N THR A 19 1.87 -7.55 -6.71
CA THR A 19 2.60 -6.56 -7.53
C THR A 19 2.65 -6.91 -9.02
N SER A 20 2.16 -8.08 -9.41
CA SER A 20 2.43 -8.73 -10.71
C SER A 20 1.18 -9.07 -11.52
N ALA A 21 -0.04 -8.81 -11.02
CA ALA A 21 -1.25 -9.48 -11.54
C ALA A 21 -2.45 -8.58 -11.91
N GLY A 22 -2.29 -7.25 -11.98
CA GLY A 22 -3.41 -6.35 -12.28
C GLY A 22 -3.23 -5.55 -13.57
N THR A 23 -4.33 -5.14 -14.19
CA THR A 23 -4.27 -4.16 -15.29
C THR A 23 -3.79 -2.82 -14.73
N PRO A 24 -2.86 -2.12 -15.42
CA PRO A 24 -2.40 -0.81 -14.98
C PRO A 24 -3.60 0.13 -14.83
N TYR A 25 -3.60 0.91 -13.75
CA TYR A 25 -4.66 1.88 -13.53
C TYR A 25 -4.55 3.00 -14.57
N ASP A 26 -5.68 3.31 -15.22
CA ASP A 26 -5.74 4.22 -16.37
C ASP A 26 -5.28 5.65 -16.00
N ASP A 27 -5.57 6.10 -14.78
CA ASP A 27 -5.22 7.45 -14.31
C ASP A 27 -4.26 7.42 -13.09
N PRO A 28 -2.94 7.28 -13.30
CA PRO A 28 -1.98 7.24 -12.20
C PRO A 28 -1.94 8.54 -11.37
N THR A 29 -2.43 9.65 -11.90
CA THR A 29 -2.46 10.95 -11.21
C THR A 29 -3.50 10.96 -10.10
N LEU A 30 -4.70 10.46 -10.36
CA LEU A 30 -5.76 10.29 -9.37
C LEU A 30 -5.32 9.39 -8.22
N TYR A 31 -4.68 8.26 -8.54
CA TYR A 31 -4.16 7.35 -7.52
C TYR A 31 -3.13 8.05 -6.61
N ARG A 32 -2.22 8.84 -7.19
CA ARG A 32 -1.20 9.57 -6.42
C ARG A 32 -1.80 10.69 -5.57
N SER A 33 -2.79 11.40 -6.08
CA SER A 33 -3.50 12.44 -5.33
C SER A 33 -4.21 11.85 -4.10
N LEU A 34 -4.89 10.72 -4.29
CA LEU A 34 -5.59 10.02 -3.22
C LEU A 34 -4.63 9.46 -2.16
N ALA A 35 -3.55 8.81 -2.59
CA ALA A 35 -2.50 8.32 -1.70
C ALA A 35 -1.88 9.46 -0.87
N GLY A 36 -1.68 10.64 -1.47
CA GLY A 36 -1.22 11.83 -0.76
C GLY A 36 -2.23 12.37 0.27
N ALA A 37 -3.52 12.39 -0.08
CA ALA A 37 -4.59 12.77 0.85
C ALA A 37 -4.66 11.81 2.06
N PHE A 38 -4.52 10.50 1.81
CA PHE A 38 -4.47 9.52 2.89
C PHE A 38 -3.24 9.63 3.76
N GLN A 39 -2.07 9.88 3.16
CA GLN A 39 -0.86 10.17 3.94
C GLN A 39 -1.07 11.36 4.87
N TYR A 40 -1.73 12.42 4.40
CA TYR A 40 -2.05 13.56 5.25
C TYR A 40 -2.98 13.17 6.42
N LEU A 41 -3.97 12.31 6.18
CA LEU A 41 -4.88 11.81 7.21
C LEU A 41 -4.18 10.97 8.29
N THR A 42 -3.07 10.30 7.98
CA THR A 42 -2.32 9.53 8.99
C THR A 42 -1.78 10.39 10.14
N PHE A 43 -1.56 11.69 9.92
CA PHE A 43 -1.12 12.62 10.98
C PHE A 43 -2.14 12.74 12.12
N THR A 44 -3.43 12.65 11.82
CA THR A 44 -4.51 12.76 12.83
C THR A 44 -5.14 11.41 13.16
N ARG A 45 -4.92 10.39 12.34
CA ARG A 45 -5.51 9.04 12.47
C ARG A 45 -4.43 7.96 12.26
N PRO A 46 -3.64 7.63 13.29
CA PRO A 46 -2.61 6.61 13.18
C PRO A 46 -3.17 5.21 12.95
N ASP A 47 -4.45 4.97 13.29
CA ASP A 47 -5.16 3.71 13.06
C ASP A 47 -5.13 3.24 11.60
N ILE A 48 -5.10 4.17 10.63
CA ILE A 48 -5.09 3.82 9.21
C ILE A 48 -3.69 3.84 8.59
N SER A 49 -2.65 4.24 9.34
CA SER A 49 -1.28 4.40 8.82
C SER A 49 -0.76 3.15 8.13
N TYR A 50 -1.11 1.97 8.66
CA TYR A 50 -0.73 0.71 8.06
C TYR A 50 -1.34 0.52 6.67
N ALA A 51 -2.64 0.76 6.51
CA ALA A 51 -3.33 0.62 5.22
C ALA A 51 -2.80 1.63 4.19
N VAL A 52 -2.58 2.88 4.62
CA VAL A 52 -2.02 3.94 3.77
C VAL A 52 -0.62 3.59 3.30
N GLN A 53 0.23 3.04 4.18
CA GLN A 53 1.57 2.59 3.81
C GLN A 53 1.51 1.53 2.69
N GLN A 54 0.57 0.57 2.75
CA GLN A 54 0.40 -0.45 1.71
C GLN A 54 0.03 0.16 0.35
N ILE A 55 -0.83 1.18 0.33
CA ILE A 55 -1.22 1.91 -0.89
C ILE A 55 0.00 2.66 -1.47
N CYS A 56 0.81 3.29 -0.60
CA CYS A 56 1.98 4.06 -1.01
C CYS A 56 3.08 3.21 -1.66
N LEU A 57 3.22 1.92 -1.28
CA LEU A 57 4.17 0.99 -1.89
C LEU A 57 3.93 0.80 -3.40
N HIS A 58 2.69 0.98 -3.86
CA HIS A 58 2.29 0.73 -5.25
C HIS A 58 2.15 2.01 -6.09
N MET A 59 2.56 3.19 -5.58
CA MET A 59 2.44 4.48 -6.30
C MET A 59 3.26 4.60 -7.58
N HIS A 60 4.28 3.75 -7.74
CA HIS A 60 5.12 3.73 -8.94
C HIS A 60 4.44 3.01 -10.12
N ALA A 61 3.61 2.01 -9.83
CA ALA A 61 2.87 1.22 -10.81
C ALA A 61 1.52 0.80 -10.21
N PRO A 62 0.55 1.73 -10.12
CA PRO A 62 -0.77 1.41 -9.58
C PRO A 62 -1.50 0.47 -10.54
N CYS A 63 -2.18 -0.53 -9.97
CA CYS A 63 -3.04 -1.45 -10.70
C CYS A 63 -4.49 -1.21 -10.29
N THR A 64 -5.44 -1.57 -11.15
CA THR A 64 -6.89 -1.52 -10.85
C THR A 64 -7.25 -2.26 -9.57
N ASP A 65 -6.65 -3.43 -9.31
CA ASP A 65 -6.83 -4.16 -8.04
C ASP A 65 -6.38 -3.35 -6.81
N HIS A 66 -5.36 -2.50 -6.92
CA HIS A 66 -4.93 -1.63 -5.82
C HIS A 66 -5.94 -0.50 -5.57
N MET A 67 -6.65 -0.07 -6.60
CA MET A 67 -7.70 0.94 -6.51
C MET A 67 -9.01 0.35 -5.98
N LEU A 68 -9.33 -0.90 -6.31
CA LEU A 68 -10.51 -1.62 -5.80
C LEU A 68 -10.35 -2.06 -4.33
N ALA A 69 -9.12 -2.22 -3.85
CA ALA A 69 -8.83 -2.60 -2.46
C ALA A 69 -8.82 -1.42 -1.46
N LEU A 70 -9.08 -0.22 -1.97
CA LEU A 70 -9.02 1.05 -1.26
C LEU A 70 -10.43 1.47 -0.82
#